data_AF-A0A7C2LH94-F1
#
_entry.id   AF-A0A7C2LH94-F1
#
_cell.length_a   1.000
_cell.length_b   1.000
_cell.length_c   1.000
_cell.angle_alpha   90.00
_cell.angle_beta   90.00
_cell.angle_gamma   90.00
#
_symmetry.space_group_name_H-M   'P 1'
#
loop_
_entity.id
_entity.type
_entity.pdbx_description
1 polymer ?
#
loop_
_entity_poly.entity_id
_entity_poly.type
_entity_poly.pdbx_seq_one_letter_code
_entity_poly.pdbx_strand_id
1 'polypeptide(L)'
;MNGRFSKHLDLDYLQQLLGCLREATGFGVLLIDPAEPSEIDERQRAGECPLCALVHSTPEGRRKCGGEFLRAGREALRWGEPYFYHCYLGLMEWAIPIAVDSE
;
A
#
# COMPACT_ATOMS: atom_id res chain seq x y z
N MET A 1 -1.81 7.33 8.73
CA MET A 1 -1.36 6.31 9.71
C MET A 1 -1.67 6.77 11.12
N ASN A 2 -2.58 6.08 11.81
CA ASN A 2 -2.86 6.33 13.21
C ASN A 2 -1.64 6.01 14.10
N GLY A 3 -1.56 6.67 15.27
CA GLY A 3 -0.48 6.50 16.26
C GLY A 3 -0.36 5.11 16.90
N ARG A 4 -1.08 4.11 16.39
CA ARG A 4 -1.07 2.72 16.89
C ARG A 4 0.27 2.02 16.62
N PHE A 5 0.88 2.28 15.46
CA PHE A 5 2.14 1.65 15.05
C PHE A 5 3.35 2.58 15.07
N SER A 6 3.15 3.89 15.22
CA SER A 6 4.23 4.89 15.15
C SER A 6 5.31 4.73 16.22
N LYS A 7 5.02 4.03 17.32
CA LYS A 7 5.99 3.71 18.37
C LYS A 7 6.83 2.46 18.09
N HIS A 8 6.44 1.66 17.10
CA HIS A 8 7.08 0.39 16.73
C HIS A 8 7.72 0.43 15.33
N LEU A 9 7.33 1.40 14.52
CA LEU A 9 7.79 1.56 13.14
C LEU A 9 8.56 2.87 13.01
N ASP A 10 9.80 2.78 12.55
CA ASP A 10 10.56 3.94 12.08
C ASP A 10 9.96 4.42 10.76
N LEU A 11 9.15 5.47 10.84
CA LEU A 11 8.43 6.00 9.69
C LEU A 11 9.37 6.63 8.66
N ASP A 12 10.49 7.22 9.09
CA ASP A 12 11.45 7.84 8.18
C ASP A 12 12.17 6.76 7.37
N TYR A 13 12.59 5.68 8.03
CA TYR A 13 13.15 4.51 7.36
C TYR A 13 12.14 3.87 6.39
N LEU A 14 10.89 3.70 6.82
CA LEU A 14 9.86 3.14 5.94
C LEU A 14 9.62 4.03 4.72
N GLN A 15 9.56 5.35 4.88
CA GLN A 15 9.42 6.27 3.73
C GLN A 15 10.62 6.17 2.78
N GLN A 16 11.84 6.06 3.31
CA GLN A 16 13.03 5.84 2.49
C GLN A 16 12.95 4.51 1.71
N LEU A 17 12.53 3.42 2.37
CA LEU A 17 12.35 2.12 1.73
C LEU A 17 11.30 2.17 0.62
N LEU A 18 10.16 2.81 0.86
CA LEU A 18 9.12 3.01 -0.15
C LEU A 18 9.66 3.81 -1.35
N GLY A 19 10.50 4.82 -1.10
CA GLY A 19 11.20 5.58 -2.14
C GLY A 19 12.12 4.71 -3.01
N CYS A 20 12.94 3.86 -2.39
CA CYS A 20 13.82 2.93 -3.12
C CYS A 20 13.04 1.93 -3.97
N LEU A 21 11.94 1.40 -3.44
CA LEU A 21 11.06 0.49 -4.19
C LEU A 21 10.40 1.19 -5.39
N ARG A 22 9.98 2.44 -5.22
CA ARG A 22 9.45 3.24 -6.33
C ARG A 22 10.51 3.43 -7.41
N GLU A 23 11.72 3.81 -7.03
CA GLU A 23 12.82 4.03 -7.98
C GLU A 23 13.20 2.75 -8.74
N ALA A 24 13.25 1.61 -8.04
CA ALA A 24 13.60 0.32 -8.63
C ALA A 24 12.50 -0.24 -9.56
N THR A 25 11.22 -0.02 -9.24
CA THR A 25 10.09 -0.65 -9.95
C THR A 25 9.41 0.27 -10.95
N GLY A 26 9.54 1.59 -10.80
CA GLY A 26 8.77 2.59 -11.56
C GLY A 26 7.29 2.68 -11.16
N PHE A 27 6.84 1.89 -10.17
CA PHE A 27 5.46 1.88 -9.68
C PHE A 27 5.31 2.66 -8.38
N GLY A 28 4.10 3.18 -8.13
CA GLY A 28 3.79 3.81 -6.85
C GLY A 28 3.71 2.75 -5.75
N VAL A 29 4.35 3.01 -4.61
CA VAL A 29 4.36 2.09 -3.47
C VAL A 29 3.55 2.70 -2.32
N LEU A 30 2.77 1.87 -1.65
CA LEU A 30 1.78 2.30 -0.65
C LEU A 30 1.95 1.53 0.66
N LEU A 31 1.83 2.26 1.77
CA LEU A 31 1.77 1.71 3.12
C LEU A 31 0.36 1.86 3.69
N ILE A 32 -0.34 0.73 3.84
CA ILE A 32 -1.75 0.70 4.26
C ILE A 32 -1.91 0.02 5.62
N ASP A 33 -2.90 0.46 6.41
CA ASP A 33 -3.47 -0.36 7.48
C ASP A 33 -4.73 -1.04 6.92
N PRO A 34 -4.73 -2.36 6.69
CA PRO A 34 -5.87 -3.05 6.10
C PRO A 34 -7.10 -3.12 7.04
N ALA A 35 -6.98 -2.71 8.30
CA ALA A 35 -8.08 -2.58 9.26
C ALA A 35 -8.76 -1.20 9.23
N GLU A 36 -8.19 -0.21 8.53
CA GLU A 36 -8.72 1.15 8.44
C GLU A 36 -9.39 1.42 7.07
N PRO A 37 -10.26 2.45 6.97
CA PRO A 37 -10.90 2.81 5.72
C PRO A 37 -9.90 3.15 4.60
N SER A 38 -10.33 2.87 3.36
CA SER A 38 -9.54 2.89 2.12
C SER A 38 -9.06 4.26 1.63
N GLU A 39 -9.03 5.28 2.48
CA GLU A 39 -8.52 6.58 2.06
C GLU A 39 -7.00 6.52 2.02
N ILE A 40 -6.48 6.28 0.81
CA ILE A 40 -5.06 6.37 0.51
C ILE A 40 -4.61 7.81 0.81
N ASP A 41 -3.95 8.01 1.94
CA ASP A 41 -3.32 9.27 2.30
C ASP A 41 -2.07 9.49 1.43
N GLU A 42 -1.81 10.71 0.98
CA GLU A 42 -0.57 11.04 0.26
C GLU A 42 0.68 10.72 1.08
N ARG A 43 0.58 10.81 2.42
CA ARG A 43 1.67 10.43 3.34
C ARG A 43 1.96 8.94 3.35
N GLN A 44 1.02 8.13 2.88
CA GLN A 44 1.16 6.67 2.79
C GLN A 44 1.76 6.22 1.46
N ARG A 45 2.20 7.15 0.61
CA ARG A 45 2.55 6.86 -0.77
C ARG A 45 3.90 7.44 -1.16
N ALA A 46 4.76 6.59 -1.72
CA ALA A 46 5.94 7.04 -2.44
C ALA A 46 5.58 7.28 -3.92
N GLY A 47 5.04 8.47 -4.20
CA GLY A 47 4.80 8.98 -5.56
C GLY A 47 3.69 8.28 -6.36
N GLU A 48 3.29 8.93 -7.45
CA GLU A 48 2.26 8.46 -8.37
C GLU A 48 2.83 8.29 -9.78
N CYS A 49 2.60 7.13 -10.39
CA CYS A 49 2.85 6.96 -11.81
C CYS A 49 1.65 7.47 -12.65
N PRO A 50 1.85 7.89 -13.91
CA PRO A 50 0.78 8.44 -14.75
C PRO A 50 -0.44 7.51 -14.90
N LEU A 51 -0.22 6.19 -14.92
CA LEU A 51 -1.31 5.21 -15.02
C LEU A 51 -2.20 5.25 -13.78
N CYS A 52 -1.62 5.25 -12.58
CA CYS A 52 -2.38 5.37 -11.34
C CYS A 52 -3.11 6.72 -11.26
N ALA A 53 -2.50 7.82 -11.71
CA ALA A 53 -3.14 9.14 -11.76
C ALA A 53 -4.43 9.12 -12.59
N LEU A 54 -4.41 8.44 -13.73
CA LEU A 54 -5.60 8.27 -14.57
C LEU A 54 -6.70 7.49 -13.85
N VAL A 55 -6.36 6.40 -13.16
CA VAL A 55 -7.33 5.64 -12.34
C VAL A 55 -7.92 6.51 -11.23
N HIS A 56 -7.06 7.26 -10.54
CA HIS A 56 -7.46 8.11 -9.42
C HIS A 56 -8.20 9.39 -9.83
N SER A 57 -8.27 9.70 -11.13
CA SER A 57 -9.01 10.87 -11.63
C SER A 57 -10.53 10.76 -11.43
N THR A 58 -11.06 9.55 -11.19
CA THR A 58 -12.48 9.31 -10.94
C THR A 58 -12.73 8.77 -9.52
N PRO A 59 -13.86 9.13 -8.88
CA PRO A 59 -14.22 8.58 -7.58
C PRO A 59 -14.35 7.04 -7.59
N GLU A 60 -14.90 6.47 -8.67
CA GLU A 60 -15.03 5.03 -8.82
C GLU A 60 -13.66 4.34 -8.93
N GLY A 61 -12.74 4.91 -9.72
CA GLY A 61 -11.39 4.39 -9.87
C GLY A 61 -10.62 4.43 -8.56
N ARG A 62 -10.69 5.53 -7.79
CA ARG A 62 -10.12 5.60 -6.42
C ARG A 62 -10.69 4.51 -5.51
N ARG A 63 -12.00 4.34 -5.50
CA ARG A 63 -12.68 3.33 -4.65
C ARG A 63 -12.26 1.91 -5.01
N LYS A 64 -12.21 1.57 -6.29
CA LYS A 64 -11.82 0.22 -6.73
C LYS A 64 -10.33 -0.05 -6.50
N CYS A 65 -9.48 0.93 -6.80
CA CYS A 65 -8.03 0.86 -6.55
C CYS A 65 -7.74 0.63 -5.06
N GLY A 66 -8.29 1.47 -4.18
CA GLY A 66 -8.14 1.31 -2.72
C GLY A 66 -8.72 0.00 -2.20
N GLY A 67 -9.81 -0.50 -2.79
CA GLY A 67 -10.39 -1.80 -2.48
C GLY A 67 -9.43 -2.97 -2.73
N GLU A 68 -8.70 -2.95 -3.84
CA GLU A 68 -7.69 -3.98 -4.15
C GLU A 68 -6.51 -3.94 -3.19
N PHE A 69 -6.00 -2.74 -2.85
CA PHE A 69 -4.94 -2.61 -1.84
C PHE A 69 -5.37 -3.18 -0.49
N LEU A 70 -6.55 -2.82 0.01
CA LEU A 70 -7.07 -3.36 1.26
C LEU A 70 -7.25 -4.88 1.21
N ARG A 71 -7.73 -5.42 0.08
CA ARG A 71 -7.87 -6.87 -0.11
C ARG A 71 -6.49 -7.54 -0.06
N ALA A 72 -5.51 -7.01 -0.81
CA ALA A 72 -4.16 -7.55 -0.86
C ALA A 72 -3.46 -7.50 0.51
N GLY A 73 -3.61 -6.39 1.26
CA GLY A 73 -3.07 -6.27 2.61
C GLY A 73 -3.67 -7.30 3.58
N ARG A 74 -4.99 -7.55 3.50
CA ARG A 74 -5.64 -8.60 4.31
C ARG A 74 -5.15 -10.00 3.94
N GLU A 75 -4.96 -10.28 2.66
CA GLU A 75 -4.43 -11.57 2.22
C GLU A 75 -2.98 -11.74 2.67
N ALA A 76 -2.11 -10.74 2.46
CA ALA A 76 -0.72 -10.76 2.92
C ALA A 76 -0.62 -11.04 4.44
N LEU A 77 -1.44 -10.38 5.25
CA LEU A 77 -1.51 -10.65 6.70
C LEU A 77 -2.05 -12.05 7.02
N ARG A 78 -3.05 -12.54 6.28
CA ARG A 78 -3.60 -13.89 6.48
C ARG A 78 -2.54 -14.97 6.26
N TRP A 79 -1.73 -14.82 5.23
CA TRP A 79 -0.71 -15.81 4.86
C TRP A 79 0.59 -15.64 5.65
N GLY A 80 0.85 -14.44 6.19
CA GLY A 80 2.13 -14.12 6.83
C GLY A 80 3.30 -14.06 5.84
N GLU A 81 3.00 -14.00 4.54
CA GLU A 81 3.95 -14.05 3.43
C GLU A 81 3.58 -13.02 2.35
N PRO A 82 4.51 -12.67 1.44
CA PRO A 82 4.19 -11.83 0.29
C PRO A 82 3.04 -12.39 -0.53
N TYR A 83 2.03 -11.56 -0.80
CA TYR A 83 0.85 -11.93 -1.57
C TYR A 83 0.87 -11.26 -2.94
N PHE A 84 0.96 -12.08 -4.01
CA PHE A 84 0.89 -11.62 -5.39
C PHE A 84 -0.55 -11.53 -5.87
N TYR A 85 -0.90 -10.43 -6.52
CA TYR A 85 -2.26 -10.18 -7.00
C TYR A 85 -2.30 -9.31 -8.25
N HIS A 86 -3.46 -9.25 -8.89
CA HIS A 86 -3.71 -8.30 -9.97
C HIS A 86 -4.43 -7.07 -9.41
N CYS A 87 -3.96 -5.87 -9.76
CA CYS A 87 -4.61 -4.62 -9.39
C CYS A 87 -5.90 -4.40 -10.18
N TYR A 88 -6.58 -3.28 -9.93
CA TYR A 88 -7.84 -2.93 -10.61
C TYR A 88 -7.72 -2.91 -12.15
N LEU A 89 -6.54 -2.59 -12.69
CA LEU A 89 -6.27 -2.59 -14.13
C LEU A 89 -5.75 -3.92 -14.68
N GLY A 90 -5.59 -4.95 -13.84
CA GLY A 90 -5.07 -6.25 -14.24
C GLY A 90 -3.55 -6.35 -14.29
N LEU A 91 -2.80 -5.37 -13.77
CA LEU A 91 -1.34 -5.47 -13.64
C LEU A 91 -0.96 -6.31 -12.42
N MET A 92 0.12 -7.09 -12.53
CA MET A 92 0.63 -7.90 -11.42
C MET A 92 1.38 -7.02 -10.42
N GLU A 93 1.01 -7.14 -9.14
CA GLU A 93 1.57 -6.44 -7.99
C GLU A 93 1.77 -7.43 -6.83
N TRP A 94 2.43 -6.98 -5.76
CA TRP A 94 2.56 -7.75 -4.53
C TRP A 94 2.32 -6.87 -3.29
N ALA A 95 1.84 -7.50 -2.21
CA ALA A 95 1.72 -6.91 -0.89
C ALA A 95 2.62 -7.68 0.10
N ILE A 96 3.42 -6.96 0.88
CA ILE A 96 4.29 -7.54 1.92
C ILE A 96 3.65 -7.23 3.28
N PRO A 97 3.41 -8.24 4.14
CA PRO A 97 2.86 -8.00 5.46
C PRO A 97 3.91 -7.35 6.37
N ILE A 98 3.52 -6.25 7.03
CA ILE A 98 4.27 -5.68 8.16
C ILE A 98 3.41 -5.91 9.40
N ALA A 99 3.85 -6.81 10.26
CA ALA A 99 3.22 -7.10 11.54
C ALA A 99 4.21 -6.79 12.66
N VAL A 100 3.70 -6.25 13.78
CA VAL A 100 4.47 -6.07 15.01
C VAL A 100 3.98 -7.12 15.98
N ASP A 101 4.88 -7.99 16.44
CA ASP A 101 4.55 -8.94 17.50
C ASP A 101 4.18 -8.18 18.77
N SER A 102 3.06 -8.57 19.38
CA SER A 102 2.65 -8.09 20.68
C SER A 102 3.36 -8.91 21.76
N GLU A 103 4.63 -8.58 22.04
CA GLU A 103 5.25 -8.91 23.33
C GLU A 103 5.03 -7.77 24.33
#